data_AF-A0AAE0YF44-F1
#
_entry.id   AF-A0AAE0YF44-F1
#
_cell.length_a   1.000
_cell.length_b   1.000
_cell.length_c   1.000
_cell.angle_alpha   90.00
_cell.angle_beta   90.00
_cell.angle_gamma   90.00
#
_symmetry.space_group_name_H-M   'P 1'
#
loop_
_entity.id
_entity.type
_entity.pdbx_description
1 polymer ?
#
loop_
_entity_poly.entity_id
_entity_poly.type
_entity_poly.pdbx_seq_one_letter_code
_entity_poly.pdbx_strand_id
1 'polypeptide(L)'
;MILLRRWQRYLRYLAAITCVIVLITVVKQTDLGDSADYDEYYEYKSSGRRGAARLQKLTGHGESGTGGDLAWLPGLKRRGRGTALPVVVVEEHYEVLHYWFQAAELGLIPKSGNTLVHFDAHPDIDMPETSSILPRFHYPKSLKEVKSLMQSSEKFIMAAVQVGLLNHIIWVMPSWDRDKTSPLTAKIWFKLGTLMRRSPGDHKQNFCSCWVHIPSADDKDQDTGWGYNLPSEDNNGWRCQANEFSPLAEEDSGSEINPAQCSVHTSGLLQLVDLNEATDILTSITQEHDHSNDNHKILLDIGEDFFGLWSDSFDLNTAGLTSDETDILSGLIGDVFCADTTFDERIADMFHAALLNLLVNIKLQSCEMKRENFSLNQRRRKCYTSLEMSNLLIEKIPRMVQFLIEIGEAEHILCARSQPSWDSSMHTLLQNLILYLQNLSVQQLRHLAWLGICFDVSPSSVYFHPPLPLKLCKGHNKLNQTLISPFHPSEDELETTSEDLKRLLLSLQEQPRLVTVSRSIRDGCTPKDLFHNIEAKVLENLKSAFKSSIHSESIHFDSSLLGGKLGWPRRFPSWNNKLLKYLSLDVVADHYSGA
;
A
#
# COMPACT_ATOMS: atom_id res chain seq x y z
N MET A 1 -28.20 -12.39 -56.50
CA MET A 1 -29.08 -11.90 -55.41
C MET A 1 -29.31 -12.91 -54.28
N ILE A 2 -29.69 -14.17 -54.55
CA ILE A 2 -29.98 -15.18 -53.50
C ILE A 2 -28.71 -15.56 -52.70
N LEU A 3 -27.57 -15.71 -53.38
CA LEU A 3 -26.26 -15.96 -52.75
C LEU A 3 -25.83 -14.81 -51.82
N LEU A 4 -26.05 -13.56 -52.23
CA LEU A 4 -25.72 -12.37 -51.43
C LEU A 4 -26.54 -12.32 -50.13
N ARG A 5 -27.83 -12.69 -50.19
CA ARG A 5 -28.72 -12.76 -49.01
C ARG A 5 -28.33 -13.91 -48.07
N ARG A 6 -27.84 -15.04 -48.59
CA ARG A 6 -27.31 -16.14 -47.75
C ARG A 6 -26.00 -15.73 -47.07
N TRP A 7 -25.12 -15.04 -47.79
CA TRP A 7 -23.87 -14.52 -47.24
C TRP A 7 -24.09 -13.48 -46.14
N GLN A 8 -25.04 -12.55 -46.32
CA GLN A 8 -25.40 -11.58 -45.28
C GLN A 8 -26.01 -12.24 -44.03
N ARG A 9 -26.78 -13.33 -44.19
CA ARG A 9 -27.27 -14.09 -43.02
C ARG A 9 -26.14 -14.80 -42.30
N TYR A 10 -25.17 -15.36 -43.03
CA TYR A 10 -24.02 -16.02 -42.44
C TYR A 10 -23.15 -15.04 -41.64
N LEU A 11 -22.88 -13.85 -42.17
CA LEU A 11 -22.15 -12.79 -41.45
C LEU A 11 -22.87 -12.32 -40.19
N ARG A 12 -24.21 -12.19 -40.23
CA ARG A 12 -25.00 -11.84 -39.04
C ARG A 12 -24.97 -12.95 -37.98
N TYR A 13 -25.00 -14.21 -38.41
CA TYR A 13 -24.84 -15.36 -37.51
C TYR A 13 -23.45 -15.39 -36.88
N LEU A 14 -22.39 -15.14 -37.67
CA LEU A 14 -21.03 -15.09 -37.16
C LEU A 14 -20.88 -13.97 -36.12
N ALA A 15 -21.35 -12.76 -36.43
CA ALA A 15 -21.31 -11.63 -35.50
C ALA A 15 -22.10 -11.88 -34.21
N ALA A 16 -23.26 -12.54 -34.29
CA ALA A 16 -24.03 -12.92 -33.11
C ALA A 16 -23.29 -13.94 -32.24
N ILE A 17 -22.63 -14.94 -32.84
CA ILE A 17 -21.80 -15.90 -32.11
C ILE A 17 -20.61 -15.20 -31.46
N THR A 18 -19.93 -14.28 -32.15
CA THR A 18 -18.82 -13.52 -31.56
C THR A 18 -19.31 -12.65 -30.40
N CYS A 19 -20.46 -11.99 -30.52
CA CYS A 19 -21.05 -11.24 -29.41
C CYS A 19 -21.38 -12.14 -28.22
N VAL A 20 -21.96 -13.32 -28.44
CA VAL A 20 -22.25 -14.27 -27.35
C VAL A 20 -20.98 -14.77 -26.69
N ILE A 21 -19.93 -15.08 -27.46
CA ILE A 21 -18.63 -15.49 -26.91
C ILE A 21 -18.05 -14.35 -26.07
N VAL A 22 -18.00 -13.13 -26.61
CA VAL A 22 -17.51 -11.95 -25.85
C VAL A 22 -18.35 -11.71 -24.60
N LEU A 23 -19.68 -11.85 -24.67
CA LEU A 23 -20.55 -11.70 -23.51
C LEU A 23 -20.27 -12.78 -22.46
N ILE A 24 -20.06 -14.05 -22.86
CA ILE A 24 -19.69 -15.13 -21.95
C ILE A 24 -18.30 -14.88 -21.34
N THR A 25 -17.33 -14.38 -22.10
CA THR A 25 -15.99 -14.06 -21.59
C THR A 25 -16.02 -12.88 -20.61
N VAL A 26 -16.80 -11.85 -20.91
CA VAL A 26 -17.01 -10.68 -20.04
C VAL A 26 -17.77 -11.09 -18.79
N VAL A 27 -18.84 -11.90 -18.91
CA VAL A 27 -19.60 -12.42 -17.76
C VAL A 27 -18.71 -13.33 -16.89
N LYS A 28 -17.89 -14.20 -17.49
CA LYS A 28 -16.91 -15.01 -16.74
C LYS A 28 -15.80 -14.19 -16.09
N GLN A 29 -15.45 -13.02 -16.63
CA GLN A 29 -14.54 -12.09 -15.97
C GLN A 29 -15.21 -11.32 -14.84
N THR A 30 -16.53 -11.11 -14.89
CA THR A 30 -17.30 -10.48 -13.80
C THR A 30 -17.75 -11.47 -12.71
N ASP A 31 -17.88 -12.76 -13.01
CA ASP A 31 -18.26 -13.84 -12.06
C ASP A 31 -17.06 -14.42 -11.27
N LEU A 32 -15.88 -13.80 -11.36
CA LEU A 32 -14.73 -14.15 -10.51
C LEU A 32 -14.75 -13.43 -9.14
N GLY A 33 -15.85 -12.76 -8.80
CA GLY A 33 -16.15 -12.30 -7.44
C GLY A 33 -17.30 -13.14 -6.87
N ASP A 34 -17.14 -13.58 -5.63
CA ASP A 34 -18.20 -14.15 -4.78
C ASP A 34 -18.62 -15.61 -5.03
N SER A 35 -17.67 -16.53 -4.94
CA SER A 35 -17.86 -17.79 -4.19
C SER A 35 -16.54 -18.52 -4.03
N ALA A 36 -15.67 -18.01 -3.14
CA ALA A 36 -14.59 -18.84 -2.62
C ALA A 36 -15.17 -19.78 -1.55
N ASP A 37 -15.32 -21.05 -1.93
CA ASP A 37 -15.62 -22.21 -1.09
C ASP A 37 -14.98 -22.11 0.31
N TYR A 38 -15.82 -21.99 1.34
CA TYR A 38 -15.42 -22.06 2.74
C TYR A 38 -15.05 -23.50 3.20
N ASP A 39 -15.37 -24.52 2.40
CA ASP A 39 -15.25 -25.93 2.80
C ASP A 39 -13.92 -26.61 2.41
N GLU A 40 -13.04 -25.96 1.63
CA GLU A 40 -11.89 -26.63 1.01
C GLU A 40 -10.59 -26.65 1.87
N TYR A 41 -10.60 -26.12 3.09
CA TYR A 41 -9.43 -26.12 4.00
C TYR A 41 -9.15 -27.49 4.65
N TYR A 42 -10.09 -28.44 4.61
CA TYR A 42 -10.00 -29.69 5.38
C TYR A 42 -9.09 -30.79 4.78
N GLU A 43 -8.45 -30.57 3.63
CA GLU A 43 -7.66 -31.59 2.94
C GLU A 43 -6.13 -31.47 3.07
N TYR A 44 -5.58 -30.57 3.89
CA TYR A 44 -4.13 -30.56 4.18
C TYR A 44 -3.77 -31.42 5.40
N LYS A 45 -4.15 -32.71 5.36
CA LYS A 45 -3.66 -33.75 6.27
C LYS A 45 -2.54 -34.56 5.60
N SER A 46 -1.30 -34.08 5.68
CA SER A 46 -0.13 -34.98 5.66
C SER A 46 1.19 -34.39 6.18
N SER A 47 1.32 -33.08 6.42
CA SER A 47 2.49 -32.50 7.11
C SER A 47 2.10 -31.70 8.36
N GLY A 48 1.85 -32.43 9.46
CA GLY A 48 1.92 -31.91 10.83
C GLY A 48 0.72 -31.07 11.32
N ARG A 49 -0.21 -31.70 12.05
CA ARG A 49 -1.33 -31.05 12.79
C ARG A 49 -0.90 -29.87 13.69
N ARG A 50 0.37 -29.80 14.09
CA ARG A 50 0.92 -28.70 14.91
C ARG A 50 1.19 -27.42 14.11
N GLY A 51 1.53 -27.52 12.81
CA GLY A 51 1.80 -26.37 11.95
C GLY A 51 0.53 -25.59 11.62
N ALA A 52 -0.54 -26.30 11.20
CA ALA A 52 -1.84 -25.70 10.90
C ALA A 52 -2.46 -24.98 12.12
N ALA A 53 -2.41 -25.60 13.31
CA ALA A 53 -2.91 -24.98 14.54
C ALA A 53 -2.12 -23.74 14.98
N ARG A 54 -0.81 -23.70 14.68
CA ARG A 54 0.04 -22.55 14.98
C ARG A 54 -0.14 -21.41 13.98
N LEU A 55 -0.26 -21.74 12.70
CA LEU A 55 -0.64 -20.78 11.65
C LEU A 55 -1.97 -20.12 12.02
N GLN A 56 -3.00 -20.92 12.33
CA GLN A 56 -4.30 -20.43 12.79
C GLN A 56 -4.21 -19.47 13.99
N LYS A 57 -3.28 -19.71 14.92
CA LYS A 57 -3.05 -18.85 16.08
C LYS A 57 -2.35 -17.52 15.73
N LEU A 58 -1.49 -17.52 14.71
CA LEU A 58 -0.70 -16.36 14.28
C LEU A 58 -1.41 -15.52 13.21
N THR A 59 -2.33 -16.11 12.46
CA THR A 59 -3.04 -15.45 11.36
C THR A 59 -4.50 -15.16 11.69
N GLY A 60 -5.02 -15.79 12.75
CA GLY A 60 -6.43 -15.76 13.11
C GLY A 60 -7.32 -16.49 12.11
N HIS A 61 -8.52 -16.84 12.55
CA HIS A 61 -9.62 -17.22 11.67
C HIS A 61 -10.67 -16.11 11.81
N GLY A 62 -10.97 -15.40 10.72
CA GLY A 62 -12.19 -14.58 10.62
C GLY A 62 -12.22 -13.21 11.30
N GLU A 63 -11.10 -12.57 11.65
CA GLU A 63 -11.13 -11.23 12.27
C GLU A 63 -10.64 -10.07 11.38
N SER A 64 -10.11 -10.32 10.17
CA SER A 64 -9.92 -9.25 9.15
C SER A 64 -9.50 -9.73 7.76
N GLY A 65 -8.89 -10.92 7.63
CA GLY A 65 -8.50 -11.46 6.33
C GLY A 65 -9.61 -12.28 5.68
N THR A 66 -9.82 -12.11 4.38
CA THR A 66 -10.66 -13.02 3.62
C THR A 66 -10.06 -14.43 3.65
N GLY A 67 -10.85 -15.49 3.48
CA GLY A 67 -10.33 -16.86 3.42
C GLY A 67 -9.20 -17.06 2.39
N GLY A 68 -9.12 -16.18 1.37
CA GLY A 68 -8.06 -16.13 0.38
C GLY A 68 -6.67 -15.77 0.95
N ASP A 69 -6.59 -14.78 1.84
CA ASP A 69 -5.31 -14.31 2.42
C ASP A 69 -4.75 -15.30 3.44
N LEU A 70 -5.59 -16.14 4.03
CA LEU A 70 -5.15 -17.26 4.87
C LEU A 70 -4.70 -18.48 4.04
N ALA A 71 -5.18 -18.59 2.80
CA ALA A 71 -4.94 -19.71 1.90
C ALA A 71 -3.95 -19.40 0.78
N TRP A 72 -3.33 -18.21 0.74
CA TRP A 72 -2.47 -17.78 -0.37
C TRP A 72 -1.36 -18.79 -0.68
N LEU A 73 -0.56 -19.19 0.31
CA LEU A 73 0.58 -20.10 0.10
C LEU A 73 0.16 -21.57 -0.10
N PRO A 74 -0.80 -22.13 0.66
CA PRO A 74 -1.36 -23.45 0.36
C PRO A 74 -2.02 -23.54 -1.03
N GLY A 75 -2.77 -22.51 -1.44
CA GLY A 75 -3.38 -22.40 -2.76
C GLY A 75 -2.35 -22.32 -3.88
N LEU A 76 -1.24 -21.62 -3.63
CA LEU A 76 -0.10 -21.49 -4.55
C LEU A 76 0.70 -22.79 -4.68
N LYS A 77 0.95 -23.52 -3.58
CA LYS A 77 1.57 -24.85 -3.61
C LYS A 77 0.70 -25.91 -4.29
N ARG A 78 -0.63 -25.74 -4.29
CA ARG A 78 -1.57 -26.63 -5.00
C ARG A 78 -1.61 -26.36 -6.50
N ARG A 79 -1.46 -25.11 -6.91
CA ARG A 79 -1.52 -24.68 -8.32
C ARG A 79 -0.15 -24.73 -9.02
N GLY A 80 0.95 -24.53 -8.29
CA GLY A 80 2.32 -24.60 -8.79
C GLY A 80 2.96 -25.98 -8.57
N ARG A 81 3.66 -26.52 -9.58
CA ARG A 81 4.45 -27.76 -9.50
C ARG A 81 5.67 -27.61 -8.56
N GLY A 82 5.52 -27.36 -7.26
CA GLY A 82 6.59 -27.41 -6.25
C GLY A 82 7.79 -26.46 -6.42
N THR A 83 7.92 -25.75 -7.54
CA THR A 83 9.04 -24.87 -7.93
C THR A 83 8.62 -23.42 -8.13
N ALA A 84 7.37 -23.08 -7.81
CA ALA A 84 6.85 -21.73 -8.01
C ALA A 84 7.38 -20.77 -6.93
N LEU A 85 7.89 -19.61 -7.35
CA LEU A 85 8.30 -18.50 -6.50
C LEU A 85 7.06 -17.67 -6.14
N PRO A 86 6.66 -17.64 -4.86
CA PRO A 86 5.52 -16.86 -4.44
C PRO A 86 5.81 -15.36 -4.50
N VAL A 87 4.86 -14.60 -5.04
CA VAL A 87 4.84 -13.14 -5.08
C VAL A 87 3.57 -12.68 -4.37
N VAL A 88 3.69 -11.74 -3.43
CA VAL A 88 2.55 -11.13 -2.77
C VAL A 88 2.57 -9.63 -3.01
N VAL A 89 1.45 -9.09 -3.49
CA VAL A 89 1.24 -7.65 -3.68
C VAL A 89 0.35 -7.14 -2.54
N VAL A 90 0.85 -6.17 -1.78
CA VAL A 90 0.17 -5.51 -0.66
C VAL A 90 -0.04 -4.02 -0.94
N GLU A 91 -0.90 -3.37 -0.15
CA GLU A 91 -1.11 -1.93 -0.27
C GLU A 91 -0.03 -1.18 0.49
N GLU A 92 0.13 -1.47 1.78
CA GLU A 92 1.14 -0.80 2.61
C GLU A 92 2.29 -1.73 2.96
N HIS A 93 3.50 -1.19 3.07
CA HIS A 93 4.72 -1.97 3.28
C HIS A 93 4.62 -2.85 4.52
N TYR A 94 4.09 -2.34 5.62
CA TYR A 94 3.99 -3.14 6.86
C TYR A 94 3.08 -4.37 6.75
N GLU A 95 2.19 -4.45 5.77
CA GLU A 95 1.30 -5.59 5.56
C GLU A 95 2.08 -6.86 5.16
N VAL A 96 3.29 -6.70 4.59
CA VAL A 96 4.16 -7.83 4.22
C VAL A 96 4.50 -8.71 5.42
N LEU A 97 4.52 -8.14 6.65
CA LEU A 97 4.82 -8.87 7.88
C LEU A 97 3.86 -10.05 8.06
N HIS A 98 2.57 -9.88 7.75
CA HIS A 98 1.59 -10.96 7.80
C HIS A 98 2.06 -12.17 6.96
N TYR A 99 2.46 -11.90 5.73
CA TYR A 99 2.88 -12.89 4.75
C TYR A 99 4.25 -13.49 5.08
N TRP A 100 5.19 -12.69 5.59
CA TRP A 100 6.50 -13.17 6.02
C TRP A 100 6.37 -14.15 7.20
N PHE A 101 5.56 -13.83 8.22
CA PHE A 101 5.33 -14.77 9.33
C PHE A 101 4.59 -16.03 8.89
N GLN A 102 3.62 -15.92 7.98
CA GLN A 102 2.98 -17.09 7.38
C GLN A 102 3.97 -17.97 6.61
N ALA A 103 4.84 -17.38 5.80
CA ALA A 103 5.90 -18.07 5.07
C ALA A 103 6.86 -18.79 6.04
N ALA A 104 7.23 -18.13 7.14
CA ALA A 104 8.11 -18.71 8.17
C ALA A 104 7.44 -19.89 8.91
N GLU A 105 6.15 -19.78 9.22
CA GLU A 105 5.38 -20.86 9.85
C GLU A 105 5.15 -22.05 8.92
N LEU A 106 5.03 -21.80 7.62
CA LEU A 106 4.89 -22.82 6.58
C LEU A 106 6.24 -23.38 6.09
N GLY A 107 7.35 -22.96 6.70
CA GLY A 107 8.71 -23.43 6.40
C GLY A 107 9.23 -23.02 5.02
N LEU A 108 8.65 -21.99 4.41
CA LEU A 108 9.16 -21.39 3.17
C LEU A 108 10.45 -20.61 3.43
N ILE A 109 10.51 -19.95 4.59
CA ILE A 109 11.68 -19.25 5.12
C ILE A 109 11.95 -19.69 6.57
N PRO A 110 13.19 -19.56 7.06
CA PRO A 110 13.51 -19.63 8.48
C PRO A 110 12.68 -18.69 9.35
N LYS A 111 12.52 -19.06 10.63
CA LYS A 111 11.88 -18.20 11.64
C LYS A 111 12.80 -17.11 12.18
N SER A 112 14.08 -17.14 11.82
CA SER A 112 15.06 -16.16 12.26
C SER A 112 16.24 -16.11 11.30
N GLY A 113 16.91 -14.96 11.24
CA GLY A 113 18.16 -14.79 10.51
C GLY A 113 18.00 -14.80 8.99
N ASN A 114 16.91 -14.24 8.48
CA ASN A 114 16.73 -14.08 7.04
C ASN A 114 17.42 -12.79 6.56
N THR A 115 17.84 -12.81 5.28
CA THR A 115 18.33 -11.63 4.58
C THR A 115 17.19 -10.99 3.80
N LEU A 116 17.01 -9.68 3.96
CA LEU A 116 16.09 -8.86 3.17
C LEU A 116 16.89 -8.10 2.11
N VAL A 117 16.47 -8.22 0.85
CA VAL A 117 16.85 -7.30 -0.24
C VAL A 117 15.64 -6.41 -0.49
N HIS A 118 15.76 -5.13 -0.17
CA HIS A 118 14.70 -4.12 -0.20
C HIS A 118 15.00 -3.09 -1.28
N PHE A 119 14.09 -2.92 -2.24
CA PHE A 119 14.16 -1.86 -3.26
C PHE A 119 13.12 -0.82 -2.95
N ASP A 120 13.55 0.34 -2.50
CA ASP A 120 12.64 1.38 -2.01
C ASP A 120 13.33 2.74 -2.05
N ALA A 121 12.55 3.78 -2.30
CA ALA A 121 13.04 5.14 -2.13
C ALA A 121 12.98 5.55 -0.66
N HIS A 122 11.86 5.29 0.01
CA HIS A 122 11.50 5.72 1.35
C HIS A 122 12.30 5.04 2.48
N PRO A 123 12.66 5.77 3.57
CA PRO A 123 13.29 5.19 4.75
C PRO A 123 12.36 4.34 5.63
N ASP A 124 12.56 3.02 5.59
CA ASP A 124 11.71 2.03 6.28
C ASP A 124 12.35 1.37 7.51
N ILE A 125 13.24 2.09 8.17
CA ILE A 125 14.07 1.56 9.25
C ILE A 125 13.88 2.25 10.60
N ASP A 126 12.76 2.94 10.79
CA ASP A 126 12.39 3.52 12.08
C ASP A 126 11.98 2.47 13.10
N MET A 127 12.13 2.78 14.37
CA MET A 127 11.81 1.84 15.44
C MET A 127 10.29 1.77 15.70
N PRO A 128 9.75 0.57 15.91
CA PRO A 128 8.36 0.41 16.32
C PRO A 128 8.15 0.99 17.72
N GLU A 129 7.01 1.65 17.92
CA GLU A 129 6.61 2.20 19.22
C GLU A 129 6.45 1.09 20.25
N THR A 130 6.96 1.34 21.45
CA THR A 130 6.84 0.39 22.54
C THR A 130 5.38 0.19 22.96
N SER A 131 4.92 -1.06 23.00
CA SER A 131 3.65 -1.43 23.63
C SER A 131 3.78 -2.68 24.50
N SER A 132 2.77 -2.96 25.33
CA SER A 132 2.72 -4.18 26.15
C SER A 132 2.48 -5.45 25.34
N ILE A 133 2.03 -5.30 24.09
CA ILE A 133 1.69 -6.38 23.18
C ILE A 133 2.84 -6.65 22.20
N LEU A 134 3.70 -5.66 21.95
CA LEU A 134 4.84 -5.77 21.03
C LEU A 134 5.77 -6.92 21.49
N PRO A 135 5.99 -7.97 20.67
CA PRO A 135 6.78 -9.16 21.04
C PRO A 135 8.29 -8.91 21.01
N ARG A 136 8.78 -7.93 21.75
CA ARG A 136 10.19 -7.54 21.73
C ARG A 136 11.12 -8.71 22.05
N PHE A 137 12.11 -8.93 21.18
CA PHE A 137 13.16 -9.94 21.32
C PHE A 137 12.68 -11.39 21.39
N HIS A 138 11.47 -11.66 20.88
CA HIS A 138 11.01 -13.02 20.71
C HIS A 138 10.09 -13.17 19.51
N TYR A 139 10.11 -14.36 18.92
CA TYR A 139 9.22 -14.69 17.81
C TYR A 139 7.74 -14.61 18.25
N PRO A 140 6.85 -13.98 17.46
CA PRO A 140 5.44 -13.81 17.82
C PRO A 140 4.74 -15.16 18.03
N LYS A 141 3.77 -15.18 18.95
CA LYS A 141 3.02 -16.35 19.41
C LYS A 141 1.51 -16.24 19.18
N SER A 142 1.04 -15.08 18.73
CA SER A 142 -0.37 -14.82 18.44
C SER A 142 -0.54 -13.80 17.32
N LEU A 143 -1.72 -13.79 16.69
CA LEU A 143 -2.11 -12.77 15.71
C LEU A 143 -2.01 -11.35 16.30
N LYS A 144 -2.36 -11.19 17.57
CA LYS A 144 -2.29 -9.88 18.24
C LYS A 144 -0.86 -9.33 18.28
N GLU A 145 0.12 -10.21 18.52
CA GLU A 145 1.54 -9.85 18.49
C GLU A 145 2.00 -9.54 17.06
N VAL A 146 1.57 -10.32 16.05
CA VAL A 146 1.86 -10.01 14.64
C VAL A 146 1.27 -8.66 14.23
N LYS A 147 -0.01 -8.41 14.55
CA LYS A 147 -0.67 -7.12 14.31
C LYS A 147 0.07 -5.97 14.98
N SER A 148 0.57 -6.15 16.20
CA SER A 148 1.31 -5.10 16.90
C SER A 148 2.64 -4.67 16.26
N LEU A 149 3.17 -5.47 15.33
CA LEU A 149 4.35 -5.13 14.52
C LEU A 149 3.98 -4.29 13.29
N MET A 150 2.72 -4.35 12.85
CA MET A 150 2.18 -3.63 11.69
C MET A 150 1.74 -2.22 12.08
N GLN A 151 2.70 -1.36 12.43
CA GLN A 151 2.44 0.01 12.91
C GLN A 151 2.40 1.04 11.78
N SER A 152 3.49 1.15 11.01
CA SER A 152 3.61 2.02 9.84
C SER A 152 4.66 1.48 8.88
N SER A 153 4.66 1.99 7.65
CA SER A 153 5.59 1.62 6.59
C SER A 153 7.04 1.98 6.95
N GLU A 154 7.23 3.02 7.76
CA GLU A 154 8.56 3.41 8.25
C GLU A 154 9.16 2.40 9.25
N LYS A 155 8.33 1.55 9.90
CA LYS A 155 8.72 0.79 11.10
C LYS A 155 8.87 -0.72 10.89
N PHE A 156 8.40 -1.28 9.78
CA PHE A 156 8.18 -2.72 9.65
C PHE A 156 9.48 -3.53 9.61
N ILE A 157 10.54 -3.02 8.98
CA ILE A 157 11.83 -3.72 8.90
C ILE A 157 12.40 -3.88 10.30
N MET A 158 12.44 -2.81 11.10
CA MET A 158 12.95 -2.89 12.47
C MET A 158 12.03 -3.70 13.38
N ALA A 159 10.73 -3.70 13.15
CA ALA A 159 9.82 -4.61 13.84
C ALA A 159 10.17 -6.09 13.57
N ALA A 160 10.48 -6.45 12.31
CA ALA A 160 10.92 -7.80 11.94
C ALA A 160 12.31 -8.15 12.53
N VAL A 161 13.23 -7.18 12.59
CA VAL A 161 14.55 -7.33 13.23
C VAL A 161 14.43 -7.56 14.74
N GLN A 162 13.57 -6.79 15.42
CA GLN A 162 13.38 -6.89 16.87
C GLN A 162 12.88 -8.26 17.32
N VAL A 163 12.12 -8.96 16.48
CA VAL A 163 11.65 -10.34 16.76
C VAL A 163 12.61 -11.42 16.24
N GLY A 164 13.72 -11.01 15.62
CA GLY A 164 14.78 -11.85 15.09
C GLY A 164 14.50 -12.45 13.71
N LEU A 165 13.40 -12.08 13.04
CA LEU A 165 13.04 -12.61 11.72
C LEU A 165 14.08 -12.22 10.67
N LEU A 166 14.51 -10.95 10.71
CA LEU A 166 15.57 -10.38 9.87
C LEU A 166 16.82 -10.08 10.69
N ASN A 167 17.99 -10.23 10.10
CA ASN A 167 19.26 -9.78 10.67
C ASN A 167 20.23 -9.21 9.63
N HIS A 168 19.90 -9.29 8.34
CA HIS A 168 20.71 -8.69 7.28
C HIS A 168 19.79 -7.99 6.31
N ILE A 169 19.99 -6.69 6.13
CA ILE A 169 19.15 -5.82 5.31
C ILE A 169 20.05 -5.15 4.28
N ILE A 170 19.75 -5.40 3.01
CA ILE A 170 20.36 -4.73 1.86
C ILE A 170 19.27 -3.83 1.28
N TRP A 171 19.38 -2.54 1.50
CA TRP A 171 18.44 -1.55 0.99
C TRP A 171 19.06 -0.80 -0.18
N VAL A 172 18.45 -1.00 -1.34
CA VAL A 172 18.89 -0.45 -2.62
C VAL A 172 18.09 0.80 -2.93
N MET A 173 18.77 1.94 -2.98
CA MET A 173 18.14 3.23 -3.32
C MET A 173 18.11 3.44 -4.84
N PRO A 174 17.07 4.10 -5.38
CA PRO A 174 16.96 4.37 -6.80
C PRO A 174 17.99 5.39 -7.31
N SER A 175 18.22 5.40 -8.62
CA SER A 175 19.18 6.32 -9.25
C SER A 175 18.74 7.79 -9.24
N TRP A 176 17.44 8.05 -9.26
CA TRP A 176 16.89 9.40 -9.36
C TRP A 176 16.96 10.20 -8.06
N ASP A 177 17.17 9.54 -6.90
CA ASP A 177 17.31 10.22 -5.60
C ASP A 177 18.76 10.69 -5.31
N ARG A 178 19.68 10.49 -6.26
CA ARG A 178 21.12 10.74 -6.05
C ARG A 178 21.51 12.22 -5.93
N ASP A 179 20.68 13.14 -6.42
CA ASP A 179 21.12 14.50 -6.76
C ASP A 179 20.81 15.60 -5.73
N LYS A 180 20.22 15.31 -4.55
CA LYS A 180 19.77 16.39 -3.65
C LYS A 180 20.27 16.39 -2.19
N THR A 181 20.68 15.28 -1.60
CA THR A 181 21.28 15.28 -0.24
C THR A 181 22.02 14.00 0.17
N SER A 182 22.11 12.95 -0.66
CA SER A 182 22.62 11.64 -0.23
C SER A 182 24.09 11.38 -0.60
N PRO A 183 25.07 11.67 0.27
CA PRO A 183 26.13 10.73 0.54
C PRO A 183 25.59 9.87 1.71
N LEU A 184 25.46 8.56 1.61
CA LEU A 184 26.56 7.63 1.73
C LEU A 184 25.92 6.26 1.60
N THR A 185 26.34 5.49 0.61
CA THR A 185 26.35 4.04 0.79
C THR A 185 26.92 3.75 2.18
N ALA A 186 26.17 3.05 3.02
CA ALA A 186 26.50 2.90 4.42
C ALA A 186 26.38 1.44 4.83
N LYS A 187 27.38 0.95 5.55
CA LYS A 187 27.37 -0.38 6.15
C LYS A 187 27.38 -0.22 7.66
N ILE A 188 26.31 -0.63 8.30
CA ILE A 188 26.07 -0.39 9.72
C ILE A 188 25.83 -1.75 10.38
N TRP A 189 26.75 -2.15 11.25
CA TRP A 189 26.46 -3.22 12.21
C TRP A 189 25.68 -2.64 13.37
N PHE A 190 24.62 -3.31 13.78
CA PHE A 190 23.82 -2.91 14.92
C PHE A 190 23.56 -4.06 15.89
N LYS A 191 23.34 -3.71 17.16
CA LYS A 191 22.94 -4.61 18.25
C LYS A 191 21.78 -3.97 19.00
N LEU A 192 20.73 -4.74 19.26
CA LEU A 192 19.57 -4.29 20.03
C LEU A 192 19.41 -5.16 21.27
N GLY A 193 19.04 -4.54 22.38
CA GLY A 193 19.08 -5.18 23.68
C GLY A 193 18.22 -4.51 24.74
N THR A 194 18.45 -4.93 25.99
CA THR A 194 17.87 -4.30 27.18
C THR A 194 18.95 -3.83 28.15
N LEU A 195 18.74 -2.68 28.79
CA LEU A 195 19.67 -2.15 29.81
C LEU A 195 19.78 -3.06 31.04
N MET A 196 21.01 -3.30 31.52
CA MET A 196 21.27 -4.19 32.66
C MET A 196 20.98 -3.59 34.05
N ARG A 197 20.93 -2.26 34.21
CA ARG A 197 20.72 -1.59 35.52
C ARG A 197 19.38 -0.85 35.58
N ARG A 198 18.57 -1.19 36.59
CA ARG A 198 17.36 -0.45 36.98
C ARG A 198 17.74 0.71 37.90
N SER A 199 17.43 1.95 37.53
CA SER A 199 17.33 3.03 38.51
C SER A 199 16.07 2.80 39.37
N PRO A 200 16.13 2.84 40.71
CA PRO A 200 14.93 2.69 41.54
C PRO A 200 13.96 3.85 41.28
N GLY A 201 12.78 3.56 40.74
CA GLY A 201 11.73 4.55 40.48
C GLY A 201 11.49 4.89 39.00
N ASP A 202 12.30 4.37 38.07
CA ASP A 202 12.08 4.57 36.65
C ASP A 202 11.32 3.39 36.04
N HIS A 203 10.03 3.62 35.76
CA HIS A 203 9.13 2.61 35.19
C HIS A 203 9.05 2.70 33.66
N LYS A 204 9.85 3.55 33.00
CA LYS A 204 9.87 3.71 31.55
C LYS A 204 11.20 3.22 30.92
N GLN A 205 11.04 2.38 29.90
CA GLN A 205 11.99 1.99 28.84
C GLN A 205 13.35 1.35 29.25
N ASN A 206 13.39 0.01 29.20
CA ASN A 206 14.61 -0.81 29.27
C ASN A 206 15.10 -1.21 27.86
N PHE A 207 15.34 -0.27 26.94
CA PHE A 207 15.86 -0.59 25.61
C PHE A 207 17.27 -0.04 25.45
N CYS A 208 18.12 -0.77 24.73
CA CYS A 208 19.40 -0.27 24.30
C CYS A 208 19.68 -0.68 22.87
N SER A 209 20.36 0.22 22.17
CA SER A 209 20.75 0.08 20.78
C SER A 209 22.22 0.45 20.69
N CYS A 210 22.95 -0.29 19.87
CA CYS A 210 24.35 -0.02 19.58
C CYS A 210 24.60 -0.15 18.10
N TRP A 211 25.47 0.67 17.54
CA TRP A 211 25.83 0.60 16.13
C TRP A 211 27.28 1.01 15.89
N VAL A 212 27.80 0.58 14.74
CA VAL A 212 29.12 0.97 14.23
C VAL A 212 29.08 1.03 12.70
N HIS A 213 29.60 2.13 12.14
CA HIS A 213 29.77 2.30 10.70
C HIS A 213 31.05 1.59 10.24
N ILE A 214 30.95 0.84 9.15
CA ILE A 214 32.11 0.24 8.49
C ILE A 214 32.58 1.21 7.40
N PRO A 215 33.86 1.64 7.40
CA PRO A 215 34.41 2.46 6.32
C PRO A 215 34.26 1.77 4.96
N SER A 216 33.86 2.52 3.93
CA SER A 216 33.84 1.99 2.56
C SER A 216 35.27 1.87 2.00
N ALA A 217 35.49 0.96 1.06
CA ALA A 217 36.80 0.64 0.49
C ALA A 217 37.49 1.79 -0.27
N ASP A 218 36.81 2.92 -0.47
CA ASP A 218 37.38 4.14 -1.03
C ASP A 218 38.14 4.99 0.00
N ASP A 219 38.07 4.66 1.29
CA ASP A 219 38.85 5.27 2.37
C ASP A 219 40.23 4.58 2.50
N LYS A 220 40.91 4.42 1.37
CA LYS A 220 42.21 3.70 1.26
C LYS A 220 43.34 4.51 1.88
N ASP A 221 43.43 4.48 3.20
CA ASP A 221 44.71 4.69 3.88
C ASP A 221 44.96 3.73 5.05
N GLN A 222 44.10 2.71 5.27
CA GLN A 222 44.40 1.66 6.24
C GLN A 222 44.11 0.25 5.70
N ASP A 223 45.20 -0.41 5.34
CA ASP A 223 45.32 -1.84 5.09
C ASP A 223 44.82 -2.63 6.30
N THR A 224 43.54 -2.99 6.30
CA THR A 224 43.01 -3.99 7.25
C THR A 224 42.01 -4.89 6.53
N GLY A 225 42.42 -6.14 6.32
CA GLY A 225 41.59 -7.20 5.74
C GLY A 225 40.45 -7.61 6.68
N TRP A 226 39.39 -6.83 6.72
CA TRP A 226 38.14 -7.20 7.40
C TRP A 226 37.19 -7.83 6.38
N GLY A 227 37.09 -9.17 6.43
CA GLY A 227 35.93 -9.87 5.86
C GLY A 227 34.65 -9.52 6.62
N TYR A 228 33.50 -10.03 6.16
CA TYR A 228 32.14 -9.87 6.70
C TYR A 228 31.92 -10.28 8.18
N ASN A 229 32.98 -10.43 8.95
CA ASN A 229 32.93 -10.79 10.36
C ASN A 229 32.45 -9.61 11.23
N LEU A 230 31.61 -9.91 12.21
CA LEU A 230 31.17 -8.98 13.24
C LEU A 230 32.38 -8.27 13.90
N PRO A 231 32.39 -6.93 14.03
CA PRO A 231 33.46 -6.22 14.71
C PRO A 231 33.63 -6.74 16.14
N SER A 232 34.87 -7.00 16.57
CA SER A 232 35.17 -7.46 17.94
C SER A 232 34.67 -6.45 18.99
N GLU A 233 34.16 -6.96 20.13
CA GLU A 233 33.57 -6.11 21.18
C GLU A 233 34.56 -5.12 21.82
N ASP A 234 35.86 -5.38 21.68
CA ASP A 234 36.95 -4.58 22.27
C ASP A 234 37.43 -3.40 21.39
N ASN A 235 36.90 -3.22 20.18
CA ASN A 235 37.24 -2.09 19.32
C ASN A 235 36.29 -0.90 19.59
N ASN A 236 36.85 0.22 20.05
CA ASN A 236 36.22 1.47 20.53
C ASN A 236 35.33 2.25 19.53
N GLY A 237 34.73 1.60 18.52
CA GLY A 237 33.89 2.22 17.49
C GLY A 237 32.37 2.09 17.69
N TRP A 238 31.93 1.24 18.62
CA TRP A 238 30.50 1.08 18.92
C TRP A 238 29.94 2.28 19.68
N ARG A 239 28.94 2.93 19.12
CA ARG A 239 28.10 3.92 19.81
C ARG A 239 26.86 3.23 20.33
N CYS A 240 26.46 3.51 21.57
CA CYS A 240 25.27 2.91 22.17
C CYS A 240 24.40 3.94 22.90
N GLN A 241 23.09 3.77 22.83
CA GLN A 241 22.12 4.65 23.49
C GLN A 241 21.05 3.86 24.27
N ALA A 242 20.51 4.52 25.29
CA ALA A 242 19.42 4.03 26.15
C ALA A 242 18.01 4.29 25.58
N ASN A 243 17.84 4.44 24.27
CA ASN A 243 16.56 4.67 23.60
C ASN A 243 16.45 3.87 22.29
N GLU A 244 15.24 3.82 21.74
CA GLU A 244 14.93 3.27 20.42
C GLU A 244 15.73 4.05 19.36
N PHE A 245 16.69 3.38 18.71
CA PHE A 245 17.60 3.94 17.72
C PHE A 245 17.00 3.84 16.33
N SER A 246 16.93 4.94 15.58
CA SER A 246 16.77 4.87 14.13
C SER A 246 18.16 4.90 13.48
N PRO A 247 18.52 3.92 12.63
CA PRO A 247 19.85 3.84 12.01
C PRO A 247 20.22 5.01 11.09
N LEU A 248 19.25 5.84 10.72
CA LEU A 248 19.42 7.02 9.89
C LEU A 248 19.16 8.35 10.61
N ALA A 249 18.67 8.34 11.85
CA ALA A 249 18.45 9.58 12.59
C ALA A 249 19.78 10.13 13.11
N GLU A 250 20.17 11.32 12.61
CA GLU A 250 21.29 12.09 13.16
C GLU A 250 20.97 12.73 14.52
N GLU A 251 19.69 12.80 14.91
CA GLU A 251 19.28 13.38 16.19
C GLU A 251 19.42 12.38 17.35
N ASP A 252 20.45 12.60 18.18
CA ASP A 252 20.69 11.94 19.46
C ASP A 252 19.53 12.19 20.45
N SER A 253 18.48 11.38 20.35
CA SER A 253 17.33 11.45 21.27
C SER A 253 17.54 10.63 22.56
N GLY A 254 18.62 9.85 22.65
CA GLY A 254 18.94 8.96 23.77
C GLY A 254 20.15 9.35 24.59
N SER A 255 20.16 8.97 25.87
CA SER A 255 21.39 9.06 26.69
C SER A 255 22.39 8.02 26.21
N GLU A 256 23.61 8.45 25.89
CA GLU A 256 24.72 7.57 25.54
C GLU A 256 25.04 6.63 26.71
N ILE A 257 25.29 5.35 26.40
CA ILE A 257 25.62 4.31 27.38
C ILE A 257 26.91 3.59 26.97
N ASN A 258 27.58 3.00 27.95
CA ASN A 258 28.66 2.07 27.64
C ASN A 258 28.08 0.79 27.02
N PRO A 259 28.65 0.25 25.93
CA PRO A 259 28.19 -0.99 25.30
C PRO A 259 27.99 -2.17 26.27
N ALA A 260 28.83 -2.28 27.30
CA ALA A 260 28.72 -3.33 28.32
C ALA A 260 27.45 -3.23 29.19
N GLN A 261 26.74 -2.10 29.17
CA GLN A 261 25.47 -1.91 29.86
C GLN A 261 24.28 -2.46 29.07
N CYS A 262 24.47 -2.80 27.80
CA CYS A 262 23.44 -3.33 26.93
C CYS A 262 23.48 -4.87 26.89
N SER A 263 22.43 -5.51 27.42
CA SER A 263 22.23 -6.95 27.25
C SER A 263 21.65 -7.19 25.86
N VAL A 264 22.52 -7.51 24.90
CA VAL A 264 22.17 -7.74 23.51
C VAL A 264 21.27 -8.96 23.37
N HIS A 265 20.17 -8.81 22.64
CA HIS A 265 19.23 -9.89 22.31
C HIS A 265 19.22 -10.22 20.82
N THR A 266 19.45 -9.23 19.96
CA THR A 266 19.54 -9.40 18.50
C THR A 266 20.60 -8.47 17.93
N SER A 267 21.16 -8.83 16.80
CA SER A 267 22.16 -8.06 16.08
C SER A 267 22.00 -8.28 14.58
N GLY A 268 22.42 -7.31 13.79
CA GLY A 268 22.33 -7.43 12.35
C GLY A 268 23.19 -6.44 11.59
N LEU A 269 23.17 -6.59 10.28
CA LEU A 269 23.88 -5.74 9.32
C LEU A 269 22.86 -5.02 8.44
N LEU A 270 22.96 -3.69 8.39
CA LEU A 270 22.23 -2.85 7.45
C LEU A 270 23.21 -2.32 6.41
N GLN A 271 22.87 -2.48 5.14
CA GLN A 271 23.63 -1.96 4.00
C GLN A 271 22.72 -1.07 3.16
N LEU A 272 22.94 0.23 3.21
CA LEU A 272 22.34 1.18 2.29
C LEU A 272 23.27 1.30 1.09
N VAL A 273 22.76 1.00 -0.09
CA VAL A 273 23.59 0.81 -1.28
C VAL A 273 22.97 1.51 -2.48
N ASP A 274 23.84 2.02 -3.35
CA ASP A 274 23.41 2.48 -4.66
C ASP A 274 23.33 1.30 -5.64
N LEU A 275 22.81 1.56 -6.85
CA LEU A 275 22.68 0.54 -7.90
C LEU A 275 24.01 -0.12 -8.32
N ASN A 276 25.16 0.54 -8.16
CA ASN A 276 26.45 -0.05 -8.53
C ASN A 276 26.89 -1.03 -7.44
N GLU A 277 26.95 -0.57 -6.20
CA GLU A 277 27.36 -1.41 -5.06
C GLU A 277 26.37 -2.57 -4.83
N ALA A 278 25.07 -2.33 -5.04
CA ALA A 278 24.05 -3.37 -4.99
C ALA A 278 24.37 -4.53 -5.94
N THR A 279 24.90 -4.25 -7.14
CA THR A 279 25.24 -5.31 -8.10
C THR A 279 26.31 -6.25 -7.55
N ASP A 280 27.35 -5.68 -6.95
CA ASP A 280 28.47 -6.44 -6.38
C ASP A 280 28.03 -7.24 -5.14
N ILE A 281 27.19 -6.64 -4.29
CA ILE A 281 26.66 -7.30 -3.09
C ILE A 281 25.72 -8.45 -3.47
N LEU A 282 24.78 -8.23 -4.39
CA LEU A 282 23.82 -9.26 -4.81
C LEU A 282 24.52 -10.42 -5.53
N THR A 283 25.65 -10.15 -6.20
CA THR A 283 26.49 -11.20 -6.80
C THR A 283 27.26 -11.97 -5.74
N SER A 284 27.83 -11.30 -4.73
CA SER A 284 28.70 -11.93 -3.72
C SER A 284 27.94 -12.72 -2.65
N ILE A 285 26.77 -12.23 -2.21
CA ILE A 285 25.98 -12.91 -1.16
C ILE A 285 25.63 -14.35 -1.55
N THR A 286 25.46 -14.60 -2.84
CA THR A 286 25.16 -15.92 -3.37
C THR A 286 26.34 -16.90 -3.39
N GLN A 287 27.58 -16.41 -3.31
CA GLN A 287 28.78 -17.24 -3.29
C GLN A 287 29.14 -17.73 -1.87
N GLU A 288 28.82 -16.94 -0.84
CA GLU A 288 29.08 -17.32 0.56
C GLU A 288 28.13 -18.40 1.08
N HIS A 289 26.92 -18.49 0.50
CA HIS A 289 25.90 -19.46 0.90
C HIS A 289 26.22 -20.91 0.53
N ASP A 290 27.06 -21.18 -0.48
CA ASP A 290 27.42 -22.55 -0.91
C ASP A 290 28.36 -23.27 0.08
N HIS A 291 28.92 -22.55 1.07
CA HIS A 291 29.89 -23.08 2.03
C HIS A 291 29.36 -23.32 3.45
N SER A 292 28.19 -22.78 3.79
CA SER A 292 27.55 -23.03 5.09
C SER A 292 26.29 -23.87 4.88
N ASN A 293 26.18 -25.01 5.58
CA ASN A 293 24.94 -25.80 5.65
C ASN A 293 23.78 -25.07 6.37
N ASP A 294 23.91 -23.75 6.55
CA ASP A 294 23.02 -22.92 7.35
C ASP A 294 21.95 -22.29 6.45
N ASN A 295 20.70 -22.50 6.82
CA ASN A 295 19.51 -22.27 6.00
C ASN A 295 19.14 -20.79 5.85
N HIS A 296 20.09 -19.86 5.74
CA HIS A 296 19.79 -18.45 5.44
C HIS A 296 19.06 -18.37 4.09
N LYS A 297 17.98 -17.58 4.03
CA LYS A 297 17.15 -17.41 2.83
C LYS A 297 16.90 -15.95 2.56
N ILE A 298 16.97 -15.60 1.28
CA ILE A 298 16.71 -14.27 0.76
C ILE A 298 15.19 -14.06 0.67
N LEU A 299 14.73 -12.98 1.29
CA LEU A 299 13.47 -12.31 1.05
C LEU A 299 13.73 -11.14 0.10
N LEU A 300 12.92 -11.03 -0.93
CA LEU A 300 12.96 -9.90 -1.87
C LEU A 300 11.72 -9.03 -1.62
N ASP A 301 11.93 -7.76 -1.35
CA ASP A 301 10.88 -6.77 -1.12
C ASP A 301 11.08 -5.59 -2.06
N ILE A 302 9.99 -5.12 -2.68
CA ILE A 302 10.02 -4.06 -3.67
C ILE A 302 8.88 -3.07 -3.37
N GLY A 303 9.24 -1.87 -2.94
CA GLY A 303 8.36 -0.71 -2.95
C GLY A 303 8.20 -0.17 -4.36
N GLU A 304 6.97 0.04 -4.80
CA GLU A 304 6.70 0.66 -6.11
C GLU A 304 7.18 2.11 -6.19
N ASP A 305 7.36 2.77 -5.05
CA ASP A 305 7.94 4.10 -4.97
C ASP A 305 9.44 4.15 -5.30
N PHE A 306 10.12 3.00 -5.44
CA PHE A 306 11.42 2.89 -6.10
C PHE A 306 11.40 3.50 -7.52
N PHE A 307 10.24 3.50 -8.19
CA PHE A 307 10.05 4.13 -9.50
C PHE A 307 9.72 5.61 -9.43
N GLY A 308 9.16 6.08 -8.30
CA GLY A 308 8.92 7.48 -8.05
C GLY A 308 8.12 7.75 -6.78
N LEU A 309 8.35 8.92 -6.20
CA LEU A 309 7.76 9.35 -4.93
C LEU A 309 6.88 10.60 -5.14
N TRP A 310 5.56 10.47 -5.07
CA TRP A 310 4.63 11.57 -5.31
C TRP A 310 3.43 11.56 -4.35
N SER A 311 3.22 12.68 -3.65
CA SER A 311 2.00 12.89 -2.85
C SER A 311 0.96 13.69 -3.63
N ASP A 312 -0.28 13.20 -3.60
CA ASP A 312 -1.44 13.92 -4.15
C ASP A 312 -1.69 15.28 -3.46
N SER A 313 -1.06 15.53 -2.31
CA SER A 313 -1.11 16.84 -1.66
C SER A 313 -0.55 17.95 -2.56
N PHE A 314 0.40 17.65 -3.45
CA PHE A 314 0.89 18.63 -4.43
C PHE A 314 -0.17 18.99 -5.48
N ASP A 315 -0.94 18.01 -5.94
CA ASP A 315 -1.98 18.24 -6.94
C ASP A 315 -3.13 19.06 -6.36
N LEU A 316 -3.47 18.84 -5.09
CA LEU A 316 -4.44 19.66 -4.35
C LEU A 316 -3.97 21.10 -4.19
N ASN A 317 -2.72 21.31 -3.77
CA ASN A 317 -2.14 22.65 -3.64
C ASN A 317 -2.11 23.37 -5.00
N THR A 318 -1.76 22.66 -6.08
CA THR A 318 -1.75 23.20 -7.45
C THR A 318 -3.16 23.55 -7.94
N ALA A 319 -4.18 22.78 -7.53
CA ALA A 319 -5.59 23.09 -7.78
C ALA A 319 -6.14 24.25 -6.91
N GLY A 320 -5.30 24.82 -6.04
CA GLY A 320 -5.64 25.94 -5.17
C GLY A 320 -6.41 25.52 -3.90
N LEU A 321 -6.24 24.29 -3.42
CA LEU A 321 -6.73 23.83 -2.13
C LEU A 321 -5.58 23.77 -1.13
N THR A 322 -5.69 24.54 -0.04
CA THR A 322 -4.70 24.55 1.04
C THR A 322 -4.81 23.33 1.96
N SER A 323 -3.74 23.02 2.72
CA SER A 323 -3.78 21.93 3.70
C SER A 323 -4.96 22.08 4.67
N ASP A 324 -5.19 23.27 5.22
CA ASP A 324 -6.29 23.55 6.15
C ASP A 324 -7.66 23.26 5.51
N GLU A 325 -7.87 23.66 4.26
CA GLU A 325 -9.10 23.37 3.53
C GLU A 325 -9.29 21.86 3.31
N THR A 326 -8.22 21.14 2.96
CA THR A 326 -8.27 19.68 2.79
C THR A 326 -8.51 18.94 4.11
N ASP A 327 -8.02 19.46 5.23
CA ASP A 327 -8.22 18.90 6.57
C ASP A 327 -9.66 19.13 7.05
N ILE A 328 -10.22 20.33 6.82
CA ILE A 328 -11.64 20.62 7.06
C ILE A 328 -12.52 19.69 6.22
N LEU A 329 -12.21 19.55 4.93
CA LEU A 329 -12.97 18.67 4.04
C LEU A 329 -12.87 17.20 4.49
N SER A 330 -11.70 16.74 4.92
CA SER A 330 -11.53 15.39 5.49
C SER A 330 -12.37 15.19 6.75
N GLY A 331 -12.50 16.21 7.61
CA GLY A 331 -13.41 16.19 8.76
C GLY A 331 -14.87 16.06 8.35
N LEU A 332 -15.33 16.87 7.39
CA LEU A 332 -16.71 16.80 6.88
C LEU A 332 -17.02 15.46 6.20
N ILE A 333 -16.04 14.88 5.49
CA ILE A 333 -16.16 13.53 4.92
C ILE A 333 -16.26 12.50 6.03
N GLY A 334 -15.37 12.56 7.03
CA GLY A 334 -15.35 11.63 8.17
C GLY A 334 -16.56 11.73 9.09
N ASP A 335 -17.27 12.85 9.10
CA ASP A 335 -18.57 12.98 9.79
C ASP A 335 -19.68 12.19 9.09
N VAL A 336 -19.61 12.07 7.76
CA VAL A 336 -20.60 11.38 6.93
C VAL A 336 -20.25 9.90 6.77
N PHE A 337 -19.02 9.61 6.35
CA PHE A 337 -18.60 8.28 5.91
C PHE A 337 -17.66 7.62 6.92
N CYS A 338 -18.07 6.44 7.37
CA CYS A 338 -17.24 5.53 8.15
C CYS A 338 -17.20 4.19 7.42
N ALA A 339 -16.20 3.35 7.66
CA ALA A 339 -16.17 2.03 7.05
C ALA A 339 -15.57 1.00 8.02
N ASP A 340 -16.03 -0.25 7.88
CA ASP A 340 -15.53 -1.39 8.65
C ASP A 340 -14.53 -2.21 7.83
N THR A 341 -14.69 -2.22 6.50
CA THR A 341 -13.93 -3.05 5.56
C THR A 341 -13.44 -2.26 4.34
N THR A 342 -12.52 -2.83 3.55
CA THR A 342 -12.11 -2.26 2.24
C THR A 342 -13.23 -2.26 1.21
N PHE A 343 -14.20 -3.17 1.36
CA PHE A 343 -15.40 -3.15 0.53
C PHE A 343 -16.23 -1.89 0.83
N ASP A 344 -16.48 -1.61 2.11
CA ASP A 344 -17.21 -0.42 2.58
C ASP A 344 -16.51 0.87 2.14
N GLU A 345 -15.19 0.93 2.30
CA GLU A 345 -14.35 2.03 1.81
C GLU A 345 -14.59 2.29 0.32
N ARG A 346 -14.52 1.24 -0.51
CA ARG A 346 -14.71 1.36 -1.95
C ARG A 346 -16.11 1.86 -2.30
N ILE A 347 -17.14 1.36 -1.61
CA ILE A 347 -18.52 1.79 -1.84
C ILE A 347 -18.70 3.28 -1.48
N ALA A 348 -18.16 3.70 -0.34
CA ALA A 348 -18.21 5.10 0.08
C ALA A 348 -17.48 6.02 -0.92
N ASP A 349 -16.31 5.64 -1.40
CA ASP A 349 -15.57 6.38 -2.44
C ASP A 349 -16.35 6.48 -3.76
N MET A 350 -16.97 5.38 -4.21
CA MET A 350 -17.80 5.40 -5.42
C MET A 350 -18.95 6.40 -5.30
N PHE A 351 -19.58 6.50 -4.13
CA PHE A 351 -20.60 7.52 -3.88
C PHE A 351 -20.01 8.92 -3.83
N HIS A 352 -18.91 9.12 -3.12
CA HIS A 352 -18.25 10.42 -3.00
C HIS A 352 -17.88 10.98 -4.38
N ALA A 353 -17.26 10.16 -5.23
CA ALA A 353 -16.96 10.51 -6.61
C ALA A 353 -18.22 10.81 -7.42
N ALA A 354 -19.29 10.03 -7.26
CA ALA A 354 -20.56 10.29 -7.95
C ALA A 354 -21.23 11.60 -7.51
N LEU A 355 -21.13 11.94 -6.22
CA LEU A 355 -21.60 13.21 -5.68
C LEU A 355 -20.80 14.38 -6.26
N LEU A 356 -19.47 14.31 -6.29
CA LEU A 356 -18.63 15.35 -6.88
C LEU A 356 -18.90 15.52 -8.38
N ASN A 357 -19.04 14.41 -9.13
CA ASN A 357 -19.38 14.45 -10.55
C ASN A 357 -20.77 15.06 -10.79
N LEU A 358 -21.74 14.80 -9.91
CA LEU A 358 -23.04 15.47 -9.94
C LEU A 358 -22.90 16.98 -9.74
N LEU A 359 -22.10 17.42 -8.76
CA LEU A 359 -21.83 18.84 -8.50
C LEU A 359 -21.13 19.52 -9.69
N VAL A 360 -20.15 18.86 -10.31
CA VAL A 360 -19.50 19.33 -11.54
C VAL A 360 -20.52 19.53 -12.65
N ASN A 361 -21.37 18.53 -12.90
CA ASN A 361 -22.35 18.60 -13.98
C ASN A 361 -23.39 19.72 -13.73
N ILE A 362 -23.82 19.92 -12.48
CA ILE A 362 -24.74 21.00 -12.10
C ILE A 362 -24.04 22.37 -12.28
N LYS A 363 -22.80 22.54 -11.81
CA LYS A 363 -22.03 23.79 -11.94
C LYS A 363 -21.77 24.17 -13.40
N LEU A 364 -21.48 23.21 -14.27
CA LEU A 364 -21.32 23.46 -15.72
C LEU A 364 -22.60 23.99 -16.37
N GLN A 365 -23.77 23.75 -15.76
CA GLN A 365 -25.05 24.28 -16.22
C GLN A 365 -25.40 25.65 -15.62
N SER A 366 -24.56 26.20 -14.75
CA SER A 366 -24.78 27.48 -14.09
C SER A 366 -24.81 28.65 -15.07
N CYS A 367 -25.53 29.71 -14.70
CA CYS A 367 -25.59 30.93 -15.49
C CYS A 367 -24.25 31.70 -15.51
N GLU A 368 -23.39 31.48 -14.53
CA GLU A 368 -22.06 32.11 -14.41
C GLU A 368 -21.11 31.57 -15.47
N MET A 369 -20.99 30.23 -15.58
CA MET A 369 -20.12 29.57 -16.56
C MET A 369 -20.60 29.72 -18.01
N LYS A 370 -21.94 29.76 -18.23
CA LYS A 370 -22.51 29.90 -19.59
C LYS A 370 -22.35 31.31 -20.18
N ARG A 371 -21.99 32.33 -19.39
CA ARG A 371 -21.74 33.68 -19.91
C ARG A 371 -20.44 33.80 -20.70
N GLU A 372 -19.48 32.89 -20.49
CA GLU A 372 -18.16 32.93 -21.16
C GLU A 372 -18.14 32.34 -22.58
N ASN A 373 -19.13 31.49 -22.95
CA ASN A 373 -19.15 30.74 -24.21
C ASN A 373 -20.33 31.08 -25.15
N PHE A 374 -20.66 32.35 -25.33
CA PHE A 374 -21.73 32.74 -26.26
C PHE A 374 -21.20 32.98 -27.69
N SER A 375 -21.36 31.98 -28.57
CA SER A 375 -21.59 32.22 -29.99
C SER A 375 -23.09 32.41 -30.25
N LEU A 376 -23.43 33.42 -31.07
CA LEU A 376 -24.76 34.02 -31.23
C LEU A 376 -25.91 33.10 -31.69
N ASN A 377 -25.69 31.80 -31.93
CA ASN A 377 -26.67 30.95 -32.65
C ASN A 377 -27.15 29.67 -31.92
N GLN A 378 -26.86 29.46 -30.63
CA GLN A 378 -27.48 28.36 -29.89
C GLN A 378 -28.65 28.85 -29.03
N ARG A 379 -29.85 28.29 -29.30
CA ARG A 379 -31.09 28.50 -28.54
C ARG A 379 -30.82 28.46 -27.04
N ARG A 380 -31.34 29.46 -26.31
CA ARG A 380 -31.30 29.62 -24.85
C ARG A 380 -31.61 28.30 -24.11
N ARG A 381 -30.60 27.48 -23.82
CA ARG A 381 -30.72 26.42 -22.82
C ARG A 381 -30.88 27.10 -21.46
N LYS A 382 -31.89 26.71 -20.69
CA LYS A 382 -32.10 27.20 -19.32
C LYS A 382 -30.80 26.94 -18.52
N CYS A 383 -30.36 27.95 -17.77
CA CYS A 383 -29.23 27.85 -16.84
C CYS A 383 -29.76 28.05 -15.42
N TYR A 384 -29.04 27.54 -14.43
CA TYR A 384 -29.42 27.68 -13.02
C TYR A 384 -28.57 28.74 -12.35
N THR A 385 -29.19 29.59 -11.53
CA THR A 385 -28.48 30.45 -10.58
C THR A 385 -27.88 29.62 -9.44
N SER A 386 -26.89 30.16 -8.74
CA SER A 386 -26.25 29.48 -7.59
C SER A 386 -27.26 29.11 -6.50
N LEU A 387 -28.26 29.98 -6.24
CA LEU A 387 -29.36 29.69 -5.31
C LEU A 387 -30.27 28.55 -5.81
N GLU A 388 -30.63 28.52 -7.09
CA GLU A 388 -31.44 27.43 -7.66
C GLU A 388 -30.71 26.09 -7.61
N MET A 389 -29.39 26.08 -7.85
CA MET A 389 -28.57 24.88 -7.74
C MET A 389 -28.50 24.36 -6.30
N SER A 390 -28.29 25.24 -5.31
CA SER A 390 -28.30 24.86 -3.90
C SER A 390 -29.65 24.34 -3.44
N ASN A 391 -30.74 24.99 -3.82
CA ASN A 391 -32.09 24.50 -3.50
C ASN A 391 -32.36 23.13 -4.11
N LEU A 392 -31.95 22.91 -5.37
CA LEU A 392 -32.07 21.61 -6.03
C LEU A 392 -31.32 20.52 -5.25
N LEU A 393 -30.07 20.77 -4.85
CA LEU A 393 -29.26 19.79 -4.14
C LEU A 393 -29.81 19.46 -2.76
N ILE A 394 -30.20 20.49 -1.98
CA ILE A 394 -30.78 20.32 -0.65
C ILE A 394 -32.09 19.51 -0.73
N GLU A 395 -32.95 19.78 -1.71
CA GLU A 395 -34.20 19.01 -1.93
C GLU A 395 -33.93 17.53 -2.23
N LYS A 396 -32.78 17.20 -2.84
CA LYS A 396 -32.42 15.82 -3.19
C LYS A 396 -31.68 15.05 -2.10
N ILE A 397 -31.28 15.69 -0.99
CA ILE A 397 -30.56 15.03 0.12
C ILE A 397 -31.29 13.77 0.63
N PRO A 398 -32.61 13.77 0.91
CA PRO A 398 -33.29 12.55 1.36
C PRO A 398 -33.18 11.39 0.39
N ARG A 399 -33.21 11.68 -0.92
CA ARG A 399 -33.01 10.65 -1.96
C ARG A 399 -31.56 10.22 -2.08
N MET A 400 -30.59 11.08 -1.79
CA MET A 400 -29.17 10.69 -1.76
C MET A 400 -28.89 9.75 -0.59
N VAL A 401 -29.45 10.04 0.59
CA VAL A 401 -29.37 9.16 1.76
C VAL A 401 -30.06 7.82 1.46
N GLN A 402 -31.27 7.84 0.87
CA GLN A 402 -31.96 6.61 0.47
C GLN A 402 -31.17 5.80 -0.57
N PHE A 403 -30.55 6.46 -1.55
CA PHE A 403 -29.69 5.82 -2.55
C PHE A 403 -28.55 5.06 -1.88
N LEU A 404 -27.89 5.67 -0.88
CA LEU A 404 -26.86 5.00 -0.11
C LEU A 404 -27.42 3.73 0.52
N ILE A 405 -28.49 3.85 1.31
CA ILE A 405 -29.12 2.73 2.03
C ILE A 405 -29.51 1.58 1.10
N GLU A 406 -30.19 1.88 -0.01
CA GLU A 406 -30.79 0.86 -0.88
C GLU A 406 -29.82 0.26 -1.91
N ILE A 407 -28.91 1.07 -2.47
CA ILE A 407 -28.09 0.67 -3.63
C ILE A 407 -26.63 0.46 -3.23
N GLY A 408 -26.16 1.16 -2.20
CA GLY A 408 -24.81 0.98 -1.69
C GLY A 408 -24.65 -0.18 -0.72
N GLU A 409 -25.72 -0.89 -0.36
CA GLU A 409 -25.69 -1.83 0.76
C GLU A 409 -25.16 -1.15 2.06
N ALA A 410 -25.44 0.17 2.16
CA ALA A 410 -24.72 1.17 2.96
C ALA A 410 -25.02 1.18 4.46
N GLU A 411 -25.61 0.12 5.01
CA GLU A 411 -25.82 0.09 6.46
C GLU A 411 -24.50 0.26 7.23
N HIS A 412 -23.35 -0.08 6.62
CA HIS A 412 -22.03 -0.04 7.24
C HIS A 412 -21.17 1.19 6.88
N ILE A 413 -21.60 2.03 5.93
CA ILE A 413 -20.75 3.13 5.42
C ILE A 413 -21.04 4.51 6.03
N LEU A 414 -22.03 4.63 6.92
CA LEU A 414 -22.52 5.90 7.46
C LEU A 414 -22.29 6.00 8.98
N CYS A 415 -21.55 7.01 9.43
CA CYS A 415 -21.05 7.09 10.81
C CYS A 415 -22.14 7.18 11.89
N ALA A 416 -23.25 7.89 11.65
CA ALA A 416 -24.20 8.21 12.74
C ALA A 416 -25.19 7.08 13.10
N ARG A 417 -25.02 5.86 12.56
CA ARG A 417 -25.99 4.75 12.60
C ARG A 417 -26.54 4.41 14.00
N SER A 418 -25.77 4.64 15.05
CA SER A 418 -26.12 4.28 16.43
C SER A 418 -27.05 5.27 17.14
N GLN A 419 -27.43 6.39 16.50
CA GLN A 419 -28.25 7.41 17.14
C GLN A 419 -29.76 7.25 16.91
N PRO A 420 -30.62 7.48 17.93
CA PRO A 420 -32.09 7.40 17.80
C PRO A 420 -32.71 8.33 16.75
N SER A 421 -32.03 9.42 16.38
CA SER A 421 -32.41 10.39 15.36
C SER A 421 -31.49 10.35 14.13
N TRP A 422 -30.92 9.18 13.83
CA TRP A 422 -29.92 8.98 12.78
C TRP A 422 -30.30 9.65 11.45
N ASP A 423 -31.55 9.50 11.03
CA ASP A 423 -32.03 10.04 9.75
C ASP A 423 -31.84 11.56 9.67
N SER A 424 -32.34 12.34 10.64
CA SER A 424 -32.20 13.80 10.62
C SER A 424 -30.75 14.26 10.80
N SER A 425 -29.94 13.52 11.57
CA SER A 425 -28.51 13.79 11.72
C SER A 425 -27.76 13.61 10.40
N MET A 426 -28.02 12.53 9.66
CA MET A 426 -27.36 12.26 8.37
C MET A 426 -27.71 13.25 7.29
N HIS A 427 -28.97 13.68 7.22
CA HIS A 427 -29.37 14.76 6.32
C HIS A 427 -28.56 16.03 6.57
N THR A 428 -28.35 16.39 7.83
CA THR A 428 -27.61 17.59 8.23
C THR A 428 -26.13 17.47 7.90
N LEU A 429 -25.50 16.33 8.20
CA LEU A 429 -24.08 16.11 7.90
C LEU A 429 -23.80 16.11 6.40
N LEU A 430 -24.64 15.42 5.62
CA LEU A 430 -24.54 15.44 4.16
C LEU A 430 -24.80 16.85 3.59
N GLN A 431 -25.73 17.61 4.16
CA GLN A 431 -25.96 19.00 3.79
C GLN A 431 -24.72 19.87 4.01
N ASN A 432 -24.05 19.75 5.16
CA ASN A 432 -22.84 20.50 5.47
C ASN A 432 -21.72 20.20 4.46
N LEU A 433 -21.51 18.91 4.16
CA LEU A 433 -20.53 18.49 3.16
C LEU A 433 -20.86 19.06 1.77
N ILE A 434 -22.12 18.95 1.33
CA ILE A 434 -22.55 19.48 0.03
C ILE A 434 -22.36 20.99 -0.03
N LEU A 435 -22.76 21.74 0.99
CA LEU A 435 -22.61 23.20 1.03
C LEU A 435 -21.14 23.62 0.93
N TYR A 436 -20.23 22.90 1.59
CA TYR A 436 -18.80 23.15 1.46
C TYR A 436 -18.31 22.89 0.03
N LEU A 437 -18.62 21.71 -0.53
CA LEU A 437 -18.22 21.31 -1.88
C LEU A 437 -18.80 22.24 -2.96
N GLN A 438 -19.99 22.79 -2.76
CA GLN A 438 -20.61 23.74 -3.68
C GLN A 438 -19.82 25.04 -3.84
N ASN A 439 -18.97 25.42 -2.90
CA ASN A 439 -18.14 26.62 -3.00
C ASN A 439 -16.85 26.38 -3.82
N LEU A 440 -16.49 25.13 -4.09
CA LEU A 440 -15.27 24.79 -4.83
C LEU A 440 -15.43 24.96 -6.35
N SER A 441 -14.33 25.24 -7.06
CA SER A 441 -14.31 25.35 -8.51
C SER A 441 -14.55 24.00 -9.20
N VAL A 442 -14.93 24.02 -10.49
CA VAL A 442 -15.06 22.78 -11.28
C VAL A 442 -13.74 22.00 -11.34
N GLN A 443 -12.61 22.70 -11.42
CA GLN A 443 -11.29 22.08 -11.42
C GLN A 443 -11.01 21.37 -10.08
N GLN A 444 -11.24 22.06 -8.95
CA GLN A 444 -11.07 21.51 -7.60
C GLN A 444 -11.96 20.27 -7.39
N LEU A 445 -13.23 20.33 -7.78
CA LEU A 445 -14.15 19.19 -7.67
C LEU A 445 -13.71 17.98 -8.51
N ARG A 446 -13.15 18.21 -9.70
CA ARG A 446 -12.61 17.13 -10.54
C ARG A 446 -11.37 16.49 -9.91
N HIS A 447 -10.49 17.30 -9.31
CA HIS A 447 -9.30 16.79 -8.61
C HIS A 447 -9.70 15.98 -7.38
N LEU A 448 -10.67 16.47 -6.58
CA LEU A 448 -11.21 15.72 -5.44
C LEU A 448 -11.89 14.41 -5.87
N ALA A 449 -12.59 14.39 -7.01
CA ALA A 449 -13.22 13.18 -7.53
C ALA A 449 -12.19 12.15 -7.97
N TRP A 450 -11.09 12.60 -8.59
CA TRP A 450 -9.95 11.76 -8.93
C TRP A 450 -9.19 11.26 -7.70
N LEU A 451 -8.99 12.12 -6.70
CA LEU A 451 -8.31 11.79 -5.46
C LEU A 451 -9.06 10.72 -4.68
N GLY A 452 -10.36 10.90 -4.50
CA GLY A 452 -11.23 10.01 -3.75
C GLY A 452 -11.04 10.07 -2.23
N ILE A 453 -11.69 9.14 -1.55
CA ILE A 453 -11.65 8.98 -0.09
C ILE A 453 -11.21 7.58 0.30
N CYS A 454 -10.45 7.47 1.38
CA CYS A 454 -9.95 6.19 1.87
C CYS A 454 -9.69 6.24 3.38
N PHE A 455 -9.39 5.09 3.97
CA PHE A 455 -8.91 4.96 5.33
C PHE A 455 -7.57 5.66 5.50
N ASP A 456 -7.42 6.24 6.68
CA ASP A 456 -6.20 6.88 7.15
C ASP A 456 -5.13 5.87 7.60
N VAL A 457 -5.49 4.60 7.71
CA VAL A 457 -4.59 3.49 8.07
C VAL A 457 -5.10 2.24 7.37
N SER A 458 -4.22 1.34 6.94
CA SER A 458 -4.70 0.11 6.31
C SER A 458 -5.44 -0.78 7.34
N PRO A 459 -6.41 -1.61 6.88
CA PRO A 459 -7.10 -2.60 7.71
C PRO A 459 -6.19 -3.60 8.45
N SER A 460 -4.96 -3.78 7.98
CA SER A 460 -3.97 -4.67 8.58
C SER A 460 -3.23 -4.01 9.76
N SER A 461 -3.28 -2.68 9.86
CA SER A 461 -2.57 -1.92 10.90
C SER A 461 -3.05 -2.25 12.31
N VAL A 462 -2.15 -2.15 13.30
CA VAL A 462 -2.52 -2.20 14.73
C VAL A 462 -3.45 -1.05 15.12
N TYR A 463 -3.42 0.06 14.39
CA TYR A 463 -4.22 1.23 14.67
C TYR A 463 -5.61 1.16 14.03
N PHE A 464 -5.90 0.10 13.26
CA PHE A 464 -7.19 -0.09 12.61
C PHE A 464 -8.26 -0.57 13.60
N HIS A 465 -9.09 0.38 14.06
CA HIS A 465 -10.18 0.13 15.00
C HIS A 465 -11.53 0.53 14.38
N PRO A 466 -12.16 -0.36 13.60
CA PRO A 466 -13.40 -0.03 12.89
C PRO A 466 -14.58 0.16 13.86
N PRO A 467 -15.61 0.94 13.50
CA PRO A 467 -15.70 1.74 12.27
C PRO A 467 -14.74 2.94 12.31
N LEU A 468 -14.00 3.17 11.22
CA LEU A 468 -13.13 4.34 11.10
C LEU A 468 -13.72 5.37 10.14
N PRO A 469 -13.61 6.68 10.45
CA PRO A 469 -14.00 7.74 9.54
C PRO A 469 -13.09 7.73 8.30
N LEU A 470 -13.68 7.88 7.12
CA LEU A 470 -12.94 8.05 5.88
C LEU A 470 -12.48 9.50 5.72
N LYS A 471 -11.37 9.71 5.01
CA LYS A 471 -10.79 11.02 4.75
C LYS A 471 -10.44 11.17 3.28
N LEU A 472 -10.03 12.37 2.86
CA LEU A 472 -9.42 12.53 1.54
C LEU A 472 -8.22 11.60 1.43
N CYS A 473 -8.14 10.84 0.34
CA CYS A 473 -7.10 9.85 0.14
C CYS A 473 -5.80 10.52 -0.32
N LYS A 474 -5.21 11.41 0.48
CA LYS A 474 -4.02 12.21 0.10
C LYS A 474 -2.68 11.65 0.61
N GLY A 475 -2.73 10.53 1.33
CA GLY A 475 -1.57 9.95 2.01
C GLY A 475 -1.16 10.69 3.28
N HIS A 476 -0.32 10.03 4.08
CA HIS A 476 0.21 10.53 5.35
C HIS A 476 1.56 11.22 5.19
N ASN A 477 2.22 10.97 4.07
CA ASN A 477 3.52 11.53 3.79
C ASN A 477 3.45 13.03 3.59
N LYS A 478 3.86 13.76 4.62
CA LYS A 478 4.15 15.18 4.54
C LYS A 478 5.53 15.33 3.93
N LEU A 479 5.62 15.42 2.61
CA LEU A 479 6.89 15.52 1.89
C LEU A 479 7.75 16.75 2.26
N ASN A 480 7.18 17.72 2.99
CA ASN A 480 7.94 18.82 3.61
C ASN A 480 8.74 18.38 4.87
N GLN A 481 8.56 17.16 5.34
CA GLN A 481 9.18 16.56 6.52
C GLN A 481 9.95 15.28 6.19
N THR A 482 9.91 14.80 4.94
CA THR A 482 10.69 13.63 4.49
C THR A 482 12.08 14.05 4.04
N LEU A 483 13.06 13.16 4.22
CA LEU A 483 14.44 13.36 3.75
C LEU A 483 14.56 13.32 2.21
N ILE A 484 13.51 12.87 1.52
CA ILE A 484 13.49 12.59 0.08
C ILE A 484 12.62 13.61 -0.64
N SER A 485 13.11 14.07 -1.78
CA SER A 485 12.38 15.01 -2.64
C SER A 485 11.30 14.30 -3.46
N PRO A 486 10.15 14.93 -3.70
CA PRO A 486 9.15 14.41 -4.63
C PRO A 486 9.73 14.20 -6.02
N PHE A 487 9.39 13.06 -6.64
CA PHE A 487 9.80 12.68 -7.98
C PHE A 487 8.62 11.99 -8.70
N HIS A 488 8.09 12.67 -9.71
CA HIS A 488 7.10 12.11 -10.65
C HIS A 488 7.82 11.78 -11.96
N PRO A 489 8.02 10.50 -12.29
CA PRO A 489 8.87 10.10 -13.41
C PRO A 489 8.17 10.31 -14.76
N SER A 490 8.94 10.73 -15.76
CA SER A 490 8.57 10.60 -17.17
C SER A 490 8.60 9.14 -17.63
N GLU A 491 8.01 8.85 -18.80
CA GLU A 491 8.03 7.48 -19.35
C GLU A 491 9.46 6.96 -19.57
N ASP A 492 10.39 7.80 -20.02
CA ASP A 492 11.79 7.42 -20.22
C ASP A 492 12.50 7.11 -18.88
N GLU A 493 12.17 7.85 -17.82
CA GLU A 493 12.69 7.61 -16.46
C GLU A 493 12.09 6.33 -15.83
N LEU A 494 10.81 6.05 -16.09
CA LEU A 494 10.18 4.78 -15.72
C LEU A 494 10.87 3.59 -16.42
N GLU A 495 11.17 3.70 -17.71
CA GLU A 495 11.89 2.64 -18.42
C GLU A 495 13.32 2.47 -17.91
N THR A 496 14.02 3.58 -17.65
CA THR A 496 15.38 3.54 -17.08
C THR A 496 15.40 2.82 -15.73
N THR A 497 14.48 3.19 -14.83
CA THR A 497 14.36 2.56 -13.51
C THR A 497 13.96 1.08 -13.62
N SER A 498 13.12 0.74 -14.60
CA SER A 498 12.75 -0.65 -14.91
C SER A 498 13.97 -1.48 -15.36
N GLU A 499 14.80 -0.93 -16.24
CA GLU A 499 16.03 -1.59 -16.69
C GLU A 499 17.03 -1.78 -15.55
N ASP A 500 17.17 -0.78 -14.68
CA ASP A 500 18.00 -0.83 -13.47
C ASP A 500 17.55 -1.93 -12.52
N LEU A 501 16.24 -1.97 -12.18
CA LEU A 501 15.67 -3.03 -11.35
C LEU A 501 15.91 -4.40 -11.97
N LYS A 502 15.64 -4.55 -13.27
CA LYS A 502 15.85 -5.82 -13.99
C LYS A 502 17.30 -6.29 -13.92
N ARG A 503 18.26 -5.38 -14.12
CA ARG A 503 19.70 -5.68 -14.04
C ARG A 503 20.10 -6.19 -12.65
N LEU A 504 19.57 -5.55 -11.60
CA LEU A 504 19.82 -5.93 -10.20
C LEU A 504 19.19 -7.27 -9.85
N LEU A 505 17.94 -7.50 -10.26
CA LEU A 505 17.27 -8.79 -10.09
C LEU A 505 18.00 -9.93 -10.81
N LEU A 506 18.58 -9.68 -11.98
CA LEU A 506 19.41 -10.65 -12.70
C LEU A 506 20.77 -10.93 -12.04
N SER A 507 21.19 -10.06 -11.10
CA SER A 507 22.46 -10.22 -10.36
C SER A 507 22.30 -11.18 -9.17
N LEU A 508 21.07 -11.45 -8.74
CA LEU A 508 20.75 -12.50 -7.78
C LEU A 508 20.97 -13.88 -8.40
N GLN A 509 22.07 -14.56 -8.06
CA GLN A 509 22.34 -15.93 -8.49
C GLN A 509 21.47 -16.97 -7.76
N GLU A 510 21.09 -16.70 -6.51
CA GLU A 510 20.12 -17.51 -5.77
C GLU A 510 18.71 -16.94 -5.91
N GLN A 511 17.74 -17.82 -6.18
CA GLN A 511 16.34 -17.45 -6.21
C GLN A 511 15.85 -17.11 -4.79
N PRO A 512 15.18 -15.94 -4.60
CA PRO A 512 14.53 -15.62 -3.33
C PRO A 512 13.46 -16.65 -3.00
N ARG A 513 13.11 -16.78 -1.71
CA ARG A 513 12.06 -17.71 -1.27
C ARG A 513 10.67 -17.13 -1.29
N LEU A 514 10.57 -15.83 -1.17
CA LEU A 514 9.34 -15.06 -1.21
C LEU A 514 9.67 -13.70 -1.79
N VAL A 515 8.79 -13.21 -2.65
CA VAL A 515 8.80 -11.84 -3.14
C VAL A 515 7.59 -11.11 -2.56
N THR A 516 7.80 -9.93 -2.01
CA THR A 516 6.74 -8.99 -1.64
C THR A 516 6.87 -7.72 -2.48
N VAL A 517 5.73 -7.14 -2.85
CA VAL A 517 5.62 -5.91 -3.62
C VAL A 517 4.60 -5.02 -2.91
N SER A 518 4.96 -3.78 -2.60
CA SER A 518 4.06 -2.82 -1.97
C SER A 518 3.71 -1.70 -2.92
N ARG A 519 2.42 -1.38 -3.04
CA ARG A 519 1.95 -0.26 -3.86
C ARG A 519 2.18 1.08 -3.20
N SER A 520 1.98 1.21 -1.90
CA SER A 520 2.03 2.45 -1.11
C SER A 520 1.30 3.64 -1.76
N ILE A 521 0.15 3.36 -2.39
CA ILE A 521 -0.70 4.39 -3.01
C ILE A 521 -1.56 5.07 -1.94
N ARG A 522 -2.05 4.33 -0.95
CA ARG A 522 -2.84 4.86 0.16
C ARG A 522 -2.02 5.79 1.07
N ASP A 523 -0.80 5.42 1.46
CA ASP A 523 0.12 6.28 2.22
C ASP A 523 0.68 7.47 1.39
N GLY A 524 0.48 7.45 0.07
CA GLY A 524 0.83 8.55 -0.84
C GLY A 524 2.31 8.61 -1.21
N CYS A 525 2.97 7.44 -1.32
CA CYS A 525 4.32 7.34 -1.86
C CYS A 525 4.30 7.19 -3.38
N THR A 526 3.52 6.26 -3.92
CA THR A 526 3.58 5.93 -5.35
C THR A 526 2.64 6.81 -6.19
N PRO A 527 3.11 7.39 -7.31
CA PRO A 527 2.27 8.19 -8.20
C PRO A 527 1.02 7.43 -8.68
N LYS A 528 -0.16 7.90 -8.24
CA LYS A 528 -1.44 7.21 -8.46
C LYS A 528 -1.84 7.03 -9.91
N ASP A 529 -1.39 7.92 -10.77
CA ASP A 529 -1.63 7.87 -12.22
C ASP A 529 -0.71 6.86 -12.92
N LEU A 530 0.47 6.59 -12.36
CA LEU A 530 1.49 5.71 -12.94
C LEU A 530 1.54 4.30 -12.33
N PHE A 531 0.91 4.07 -11.17
CA PHE A 531 1.03 2.80 -10.44
C PHE A 531 0.78 1.55 -11.31
N HIS A 532 -0.20 1.58 -12.23
CA HIS A 532 -0.49 0.41 -13.07
C HIS A 532 0.66 0.11 -14.06
N ASN A 533 1.35 1.15 -14.55
CA ASN A 533 2.53 0.97 -15.38
C ASN A 533 3.70 0.45 -14.53
N ILE A 534 3.88 1.02 -13.35
CA ILE A 534 4.93 0.61 -12.39
C ILE A 534 4.75 -0.86 -11.96
N GLU A 535 3.57 -1.26 -11.45
CA GLU A 535 3.26 -2.64 -11.05
C GLU A 535 3.51 -3.61 -12.21
N ALA A 536 3.05 -3.25 -13.43
CA ALA A 536 3.27 -4.08 -14.61
C ALA A 536 4.76 -4.28 -14.90
N LYS A 537 5.57 -3.21 -14.87
CA LYS A 537 7.02 -3.27 -15.06
C LYS A 537 7.71 -4.10 -13.98
N VAL A 538 7.36 -3.91 -12.69
CA VAL A 538 7.88 -4.71 -11.57
C VAL A 538 7.60 -6.20 -11.80
N LEU A 539 6.34 -6.57 -12.07
CA LEU A 539 5.95 -7.96 -12.29
C LEU A 539 6.58 -8.54 -13.56
N GLU A 540 6.79 -7.76 -14.62
CA GLU A 540 7.50 -8.18 -15.83
C GLU A 540 9.00 -8.40 -15.58
N ASN A 541 9.65 -7.54 -14.79
CA ASN A 541 11.05 -7.67 -14.41
C ASN A 541 11.27 -8.90 -13.54
N LEU A 542 10.40 -9.13 -12.55
CA LEU A 542 10.39 -10.35 -11.73
C LEU A 542 10.24 -11.60 -12.60
N LYS A 543 9.25 -11.62 -13.50
CA LYS A 543 9.07 -12.73 -14.45
C LYS A 543 10.28 -12.91 -15.35
N SER A 544 10.94 -11.83 -15.76
CA SER A 544 12.12 -11.90 -16.62
C SER A 544 13.36 -12.42 -15.89
N ALA A 545 13.53 -12.09 -14.61
CA ALA A 545 14.64 -12.57 -13.80
C ALA A 545 14.43 -14.04 -13.38
N PHE A 546 13.19 -14.42 -13.08
CA PHE A 546 12.87 -15.72 -12.48
C PHE A 546 11.95 -16.60 -13.37
N LYS A 547 12.15 -16.53 -14.70
CA LYS A 547 11.30 -17.07 -15.80
C LYS A 547 10.72 -18.48 -15.62
N SER A 548 11.34 -19.34 -14.82
CA SER A 548 10.89 -20.72 -14.59
C SER A 548 9.99 -20.89 -13.36
N SER A 549 9.89 -19.88 -12.50
CA SER A 549 9.30 -20.02 -11.17
C SER A 549 8.12 -19.06 -10.93
N ILE A 550 7.99 -17.97 -11.68
CA ILE A 550 6.86 -17.04 -11.52
C ILE A 550 5.80 -17.32 -12.60
N HIS A 551 4.60 -17.66 -12.15
CA HIS A 551 3.42 -17.89 -12.98
C HIS A 551 2.26 -17.00 -12.49
N SER A 552 1.21 -16.85 -13.29
CA SER A 552 0.05 -16.05 -12.89
C SER A 552 -0.60 -16.56 -11.59
N GLU A 553 -0.55 -17.87 -11.33
CA GLU A 553 -1.06 -18.49 -10.10
C GLU A 553 -0.12 -18.33 -8.91
N SER A 554 1.11 -17.84 -9.12
CA SER A 554 2.07 -17.59 -8.05
C SER A 554 2.04 -16.15 -7.52
N ILE A 555 1.14 -15.32 -8.04
CA ILE A 555 0.96 -13.93 -7.61
C ILE A 555 -0.33 -13.84 -6.79
N HIS A 556 -0.19 -13.55 -5.50
CA HIS A 556 -1.28 -13.23 -4.59
C HIS A 556 -1.43 -11.71 -4.50
N PHE A 557 -2.67 -11.23 -4.53
CA PHE A 557 -3.01 -9.83 -4.33
C PHE A 557 -3.79 -9.74 -3.03
N ASP A 558 -3.31 -8.96 -2.07
CA ASP A 558 -3.96 -8.77 -0.78
C ASP A 558 -5.38 -8.24 -0.95
N SER A 559 -6.32 -8.70 -0.10
CA SER A 559 -7.70 -8.24 -0.16
C SER A 559 -7.91 -6.78 0.28
N SER A 560 -6.90 -6.19 0.92
CA SER A 560 -6.90 -4.82 1.45
C SER A 560 -6.34 -3.77 0.48
N LEU A 561 -5.98 -4.19 -0.75
CA LEU A 561 -5.51 -3.29 -1.81
C LEU A 561 -6.48 -2.14 -2.06
N LEU A 562 -5.95 -0.91 -2.10
CA LEU A 562 -6.73 0.29 -2.38
C LEU A 562 -7.23 0.25 -3.84
N GLY A 563 -8.55 0.24 -4.02
CA GLY A 563 -9.18 0.01 -5.33
C GLY A 563 -9.11 -1.45 -5.82
N GLY A 564 -8.61 -2.37 -4.99
CA GLY A 564 -8.48 -3.80 -5.29
C GLY A 564 -7.39 -4.11 -6.32
N LYS A 565 -7.40 -5.33 -6.86
CA LYS A 565 -6.40 -5.82 -7.83
C LYS A 565 -6.24 -4.91 -9.07
N LEU A 566 -7.34 -4.35 -9.58
CA LEU A 566 -7.30 -3.47 -10.76
C LEU A 566 -6.86 -2.03 -10.42
N GLY A 567 -6.76 -1.71 -9.13
CA GLY A 567 -6.28 -0.45 -8.58
C GLY A 567 -7.21 0.76 -8.73
N TRP A 568 -6.69 1.92 -8.32
CA TRP A 568 -7.46 3.14 -8.06
C TRP A 568 -8.18 3.76 -9.27
N PRO A 569 -7.63 3.82 -10.50
CA PRO A 569 -8.25 4.53 -11.63
C PRO A 569 -9.56 3.90 -12.16
N ARG A 570 -9.82 2.62 -11.88
CA ARG A 570 -10.96 1.88 -12.47
C ARG A 570 -12.22 1.84 -11.61
N ARG A 571 -12.31 2.66 -10.57
CA ARG A 571 -13.39 2.61 -9.57
C ARG A 571 -14.73 3.28 -9.96
N PHE A 572 -14.74 4.13 -10.99
CA PHE A 572 -15.84 5.08 -11.23
C PHE A 572 -17.06 4.68 -12.10
N PRO A 573 -17.00 3.80 -13.12
CA PRO A 573 -17.94 3.95 -14.25
C PRO A 573 -19.44 3.72 -13.96
N SER A 574 -19.81 2.99 -12.90
CA SER A 574 -21.20 2.56 -12.73
C SER A 574 -22.05 3.46 -11.84
N TRP A 575 -21.48 4.25 -10.93
CA TRP A 575 -22.26 4.97 -9.90
C TRP A 575 -22.78 6.35 -10.36
N ASN A 576 -22.04 7.07 -11.20
CA ASN A 576 -22.48 8.37 -11.75
C ASN A 576 -23.88 8.27 -12.39
N ASN A 577 -24.05 7.30 -13.30
CA ASN A 577 -25.31 7.08 -14.00
C ASN A 577 -26.41 6.55 -13.08
N LYS A 578 -26.06 5.68 -12.12
CA LYS A 578 -27.01 5.16 -11.14
C LYS A 578 -27.58 6.28 -10.27
N LEU A 579 -26.72 7.14 -9.72
CA LEU A 579 -27.13 8.27 -8.88
C LEU A 579 -28.01 9.25 -9.65
N LEU A 580 -27.59 9.67 -10.85
CA LEU A 580 -28.38 10.59 -11.69
C LEU A 580 -29.79 10.05 -11.99
N LYS A 581 -29.86 8.77 -12.38
CA LYS A 581 -31.13 8.09 -12.66
C LYS A 581 -32.00 8.01 -11.40
N TYR A 582 -31.41 7.67 -10.26
CA TYR A 582 -32.12 7.56 -8.98
C TYR A 582 -32.69 8.91 -8.53
N LEU A 583 -31.92 9.99 -8.68
CA LEU A 583 -32.36 11.34 -8.34
C LEU A 583 -33.37 11.93 -9.33
N SER A 584 -33.62 11.24 -10.46
CA SER A 584 -34.50 11.70 -11.55
C SER A 584 -34.06 13.05 -12.13
N LEU A 585 -32.75 13.22 -12.33
CA LEU A 585 -32.16 14.45 -12.85
C LEU A 585 -31.83 14.33 -14.34
N ASP A 586 -32.46 15.16 -15.17
CA ASP A 586 -32.14 15.33 -16.60
C ASP A 586 -30.93 16.26 -16.77
N VAL A 587 -29.77 15.77 -16.38
CA VAL A 587 -28.49 16.47 -16.55
C VAL A 587 -27.76 15.79 -17.70
N VAL A 588 -27.34 16.56 -18.72
CA VAL A 588 -26.57 16.02 -19.84
C VAL A 588 -25.27 15.45 -19.27
N ALA A 589 -25.15 14.13 -19.24
CA ALA A 589 -23.90 13.45 -18.95
C ALA A 589 -23.00 13.65 -20.18
N ASP A 590 -22.19 14.71 -20.18
CA ASP A 590 -21.06 14.73 -21.11
C ASP A 590 -20.19 13.52 -20.76
N HIS A 591 -19.92 12.68 -21.76
CA HIS A 591 -19.14 11.48 -21.59
C HIS A 591 -17.79 11.85 -20.96
N TYR A 592 -17.58 11.39 -19.74
CA TYR A 592 -16.28 11.32 -19.09
C TYR A 592 -15.41 10.31 -19.87
N SER A 593 -14.86 10.74 -21.01
CA SER A 593 -13.62 10.18 -21.53
C SER A 593 -12.50 11.01 -20.93
N GLY A 594 -11.99 10.57 -19.77
CA GLY A 594 -10.77 11.12 -19.21
C GLY A 594 -9.59 10.77 -20.11
N ALA A 595 -8.77 11.77 -20.40
CA ALA A 595 -7.34 11.59 -20.63
C ALA A 595 -6.68 11.13 -19.33
#